data_AF-A0A9C9KR59-F1
#
_entry.id   AF-A0A9C9KR59-F1
#
_cell.length_a   1.000
_cell.length_b   1.000
_cell.length_c   1.000
_cell.angle_alpha   90.00
_cell.angle_beta   90.00
_cell.angle_gamma   90.00
#
_symmetry.space_group_name_H-M   'P 1'
#
loop_
_entity.id
_entity.type
_entity.pdbx_description
1 polymer ?
#
loop_
_entity_poly.entity_id
_entity_poly.type
_entity_poly.pdbx_seq_one_letter_code
_entity_poly.pdbx_strand_id
1 'polypeptide(L)'
;MLFTLLGNLYMKTLLAALVHQIVDAGKDRGMDQKTLVQKAGLSASTLSKLKQADDVRLSTLERLANVVGLRVSLSPNDPVLEKLLDRTLFTDPE
;
A
#
# COMPACT_ATOMS: atom_id res chain seq x y z
N MET A 1 -12.57 -0.77 -24.51
CA MET A 1 -11.69 0.38 -24.19
C MET A 1 -12.05 1.05 -22.86
N LEU A 2 -13.31 1.42 -22.61
CA LEU A 2 -13.69 2.12 -21.35
C LEU A 2 -13.38 1.30 -20.07
N PHE A 3 -13.63 -0.01 -20.08
CA PHE A 3 -13.36 -0.91 -18.95
C PHE A 3 -11.86 -1.01 -18.59
N THR A 4 -11.01 -1.01 -19.61
CA THR A 4 -9.55 -1.03 -19.45
C THR A 4 -9.03 0.29 -18.86
N LEU A 5 -9.61 1.43 -19.27
CA LEU A 5 -9.25 2.74 -18.73
C LEU A 5 -9.66 2.90 -17.27
N LEU A 6 -10.87 2.45 -16.92
CA LEU A 6 -11.36 2.46 -15.53
C LEU A 6 -10.54 1.52 -14.64
N GLY A 7 -10.22 0.31 -15.12
CA GLY A 7 -9.37 -0.62 -14.38
C GLY A 7 -7.97 -0.08 -14.13
N ASN A 8 -7.37 0.58 -15.12
CA ASN A 8 -6.04 1.18 -14.97
C ASN A 8 -6.05 2.36 -13.98
N LEU A 9 -7.11 3.18 -13.99
CA LEU A 9 -7.27 4.27 -13.03
C LEU A 9 -7.44 3.74 -11.59
N TYR A 10 -8.26 2.71 -11.39
CA TYR A 10 -8.47 2.10 -10.08
C TYR A 10 -7.18 1.51 -9.50
N MET A 11 -6.42 0.76 -10.32
CA MET A 11 -5.13 0.20 -9.92
C MET A 11 -4.13 1.28 -9.49
N LYS A 12 -4.08 2.39 -10.23
CA LYS A 12 -3.23 3.54 -9.89
C LYS A 12 -3.59 4.14 -8.52
N THR A 13 -4.88 4.30 -8.23
CA THR A 13 -5.33 4.84 -6.94
C THR A 13 -5.01 3.90 -5.79
N LEU A 14 -5.20 2.58 -5.97
CA LEU A 14 -4.86 1.58 -4.96
C LEU A 14 -3.35 1.55 -4.66
N LEU A 15 -2.52 1.55 -5.70
CA LEU A 15 -1.06 1.59 -5.54
C LEU A 15 -0.62 2.85 -4.79
N ALA A 16 -1.17 4.02 -5.14
CA ALA A 16 -0.87 5.27 -4.45
C ALA A 16 -1.24 5.22 -2.96
N ALA A 17 -2.38 4.63 -2.62
CA ALA A 17 -2.82 4.46 -1.24
C ALA A 17 -1.87 3.54 -0.44
N LEU A 18 -1.46 2.40 -1.01
CA LEU A 18 -0.50 1.49 -0.37
C LEU A 18 0.87 2.18 -0.16
N VAL A 19 1.36 2.92 -1.15
CA VAL A 19 2.61 3.69 -1.02
C VAL A 19 2.49 4.75 0.06
N HIS A 20 1.35 5.45 0.17
CA HIS A 20 1.10 6.42 1.23
C HIS A 20 1.13 5.78 2.62
N GLN A 21 0.44 4.64 2.82
CA GLN A 21 0.46 3.91 4.09
C GLN A 21 1.89 3.53 4.53
N ILE A 22 2.70 3.04 3.59
CA ILE A 22 4.10 2.70 3.85
C ILE A 22 4.90 3.96 4.23
N VAL A 23 4.71 5.06 3.51
CA VAL A 23 5.43 6.32 3.79
C VAL A 23 5.06 6.87 5.16
N ASP A 24 3.79 6.86 5.52
CA ASP A 24 3.33 7.35 6.82
C ASP A 24 3.83 6.46 7.96
N ALA A 25 3.78 5.13 7.81
CA ALA A 25 4.41 4.20 8.76
C ALA A 25 5.94 4.41 8.90
N GLY A 26 6.60 4.86 7.83
CA GLY A 26 8.00 5.28 7.87
C GLY A 26 8.22 6.57 8.67
N LYS A 27 7.37 7.58 8.47
CA LYS A 27 7.42 8.85 9.21
C LYS A 27 7.24 8.64 10.71
N ASP A 28 6.30 7.78 11.10
CA ASP A 28 6.05 7.43 12.52
C ASP A 28 7.28 6.79 13.19
N ARG A 29 8.23 6.29 12.39
CA ARG A 29 9.50 5.71 12.83
C ARG A 29 10.69 6.65 12.63
N GLY A 30 10.45 7.93 12.35
CA GLY A 30 11.48 8.93 12.10
C GLY A 30 12.26 8.73 10.79
N MET A 31 11.71 7.97 9.83
CA MET A 31 12.33 7.81 8.52
C MET A 31 11.79 8.86 7.56
N ASP A 32 12.68 9.65 6.96
CA ASP A 32 12.32 10.43 5.79
C ASP A 32 12.20 9.52 4.56
N GLN A 33 11.58 10.06 3.51
CA GLN A 33 11.30 9.32 2.29
C GLN A 33 12.57 8.83 1.58
N LYS A 34 13.69 9.57 1.70
CA LYS A 34 15.00 9.19 1.16
C LYS A 34 15.57 7.97 1.90
N THR A 35 15.52 7.99 3.23
CA THR A 35 16.01 6.93 4.11
C THR A 35 15.21 5.64 3.90
N LEU A 36 13.88 5.73 3.78
CA LEU A 36 13.01 4.60 3.47
C LEU A 36 13.46 3.87 2.20
N VAL A 37 13.65 4.61 1.11
CA VAL A 37 14.03 4.04 -0.19
C VAL A 37 15.46 3.49 -0.19
N GLN A 38 16.39 4.18 0.47
CA GLN A 38 17.74 3.66 0.66
C GLN A 38 17.74 2.34 1.44
N LYS A 39 16.99 2.26 2.55
CA LYS A 39 16.84 1.04 3.34
C LYS A 39 16.15 -0.09 2.58
N ALA A 40 15.30 0.23 1.61
CA ALA A 40 14.68 -0.76 0.71
C ALA A 40 15.64 -1.26 -0.39
N GLY A 41 16.87 -0.74 -0.46
CA GLY A 41 17.85 -1.06 -1.51
C GLY A 41 17.46 -0.49 -2.87
N LEU A 42 16.69 0.60 -2.90
CA LEU A 42 16.18 1.24 -4.11
C LEU A 42 16.94 2.56 -4.38
N SER A 43 17.04 2.94 -5.65
CA SER A 43 17.61 4.25 -6.00
C SER A 43 16.61 5.38 -5.73
N ALA A 44 17.12 6.59 -5.47
CA ALA A 44 16.28 7.77 -5.27
C ALA A 44 15.36 8.07 -6.49
N SER A 45 15.80 7.70 -7.70
CA SER A 45 15.00 7.80 -8.93
C SER A 45 13.75 6.89 -8.94
N THR A 46 13.74 5.80 -8.18
CA THR A 46 12.60 4.87 -8.08
C THR A 46 11.41 5.50 -7.38
N LEU A 47 11.64 6.49 -6.50
CA LEU A 47 10.60 7.14 -5.71
C LEU A 47 9.74 8.11 -6.51
N SER A 48 10.38 8.96 -7.32
CA SER A 48 9.66 9.82 -8.26
C SER A 48 8.88 8.99 -9.28
N LYS A 49 9.43 7.85 -9.71
CA LYS A 49 8.74 6.92 -10.60
C LYS A 49 7.55 6.26 -9.91
N LEU A 50 7.69 5.80 -8.67
CA LEU A 50 6.62 5.19 -7.88
C LEU A 50 5.39 6.09 -7.71
N LYS A 51 5.60 7.40 -7.51
CA LYS A 51 4.50 8.36 -7.36
C LYS A 51 3.72 8.62 -8.66
N GLN A 52 4.34 8.34 -9.81
CA GLN A 52 3.76 8.58 -11.14
C GLN A 52 3.39 7.29 -11.87
N ALA A 53 3.82 6.15 -11.35
CA ALA A 53 3.69 4.86 -11.99
C ALA A 53 2.23 4.39 -11.99
N ASP A 54 1.80 3.90 -13.15
CA ASP A 54 0.55 3.16 -13.28
C ASP A 54 0.71 1.72 -12.75
N ASP A 55 1.96 1.22 -12.68
CA ASP A 55 2.30 -0.12 -12.21
C ASP A 55 3.65 -0.15 -11.48
N VAL A 56 3.75 -0.95 -10.41
CA VAL A 56 5.03 -1.27 -9.77
C VAL A 56 5.13 -2.76 -9.51
N ARG A 57 6.34 -3.30 -9.68
CA ARG A 57 6.62 -4.68 -9.31
C ARG A 57 6.25 -4.91 -7.84
N LEU A 58 5.43 -5.93 -7.57
CA LEU A 58 5.05 -6.34 -6.21
C LEU A 58 6.26 -6.43 -5.27
N SER A 59 7.36 -7.03 -5.75
CA SER A 59 8.63 -7.11 -5.00
C SER A 59 9.19 -5.76 -4.52
N THR A 60 8.95 -4.66 -5.25
CA THR A 60 9.34 -3.30 -4.82
C THR A 60 8.45 -2.83 -3.68
N LEU A 61 7.14 -3.06 -3.79
CA LEU A 61 6.18 -2.72 -2.75
C LEU A 61 6.46 -3.51 -1.45
N GLU A 62 6.74 -4.80 -1.57
CA GLU A 62 7.12 -5.66 -0.45
C GLU A 62 8.40 -5.19 0.24
N ARG A 63 9.44 -4.83 -0.53
CA ARG A 63 10.70 -4.29 0.04
C ARG A 63 10.44 -3.03 0.85
N LEU A 64 9.63 -2.11 0.34
CA LEU A 64 9.28 -0.89 1.03
C LEU A 64 8.47 -1.17 2.31
N ALA A 65 7.45 -2.03 2.23
CA ALA A 65 6.64 -2.44 3.37
C ALA A 65 7.50 -3.06 4.48
N ASN A 66 8.42 -3.97 4.12
CA ASN A 66 9.28 -4.66 5.08
C ASN A 66 10.19 -3.68 5.85
N VAL A 67 10.71 -2.63 5.23
CA VAL A 67 11.53 -1.61 5.90
C VAL A 67 10.76 -0.91 7.03
N VAL A 68 9.47 -0.69 6.82
CA VAL A 68 8.58 -0.06 7.79
C VAL A 68 7.79 -1.11 8.59
N GLY A 69 8.28 -2.35 8.66
CA GLY A 69 7.70 -3.43 9.46
C GLY A 69 6.24 -3.76 9.12
N LEU A 70 5.82 -3.46 7.89
CA LEU A 70 4.55 -3.89 7.33
C LEU A 70 4.77 -5.13 6.46
N ARG A 71 3.68 -5.82 6.14
CA ARG A 71 3.64 -6.95 5.20
C ARG A 71 2.55 -6.69 4.18
N VAL A 72 2.82 -6.99 2.91
CA VAL A 72 1.78 -7.06 1.88
C VAL A 72 1.07 -8.40 2.02
N SER A 73 -0.24 -8.39 2.21
CA SER A 73 -1.05 -9.60 2.35
C SER A 73 -2.36 -9.47 1.58
N LEU A 74 -2.92 -10.61 1.20
CA LEU A 74 -4.30 -10.70 0.76
C LEU A 74 -5.19 -10.84 2.00
N SER A 75 -6.25 -10.04 2.07
CA SER A 75 -7.33 -10.19 3.04
C SER A 75 -8.57 -10.77 2.34
N PRO A 76 -9.51 -11.35 3.09
CA PRO A 76 -10.83 -11.62 2.57
C PRO A 76 -11.47 -10.38 1.93
N ASN A 77 -12.26 -10.60 0.89
CA ASN A 77 -13.12 -9.59 0.26
C ASN A 77 -14.58 -10.07 0.43
N ASP A 78 -14.96 -10.30 1.68
CA ASP A 78 -16.29 -10.74 2.09
C ASP A 78 -16.70 -9.88 3.30
N PRO A 79 -17.79 -9.10 3.22
CA PRO A 79 -18.16 -8.14 4.27
C PRO A 79 -18.43 -8.78 5.63
N VAL A 80 -18.91 -10.02 5.66
CA VAL A 80 -19.21 -10.72 6.92
C VAL A 80 -17.89 -11.17 7.56
N LEU A 81 -16.97 -11.68 6.75
CA LEU A 81 -15.66 -12.13 7.21
C LEU A 81 -14.77 -10.95 7.65
N GLU A 82 -14.87 -9.79 7.00
CA GLU A 82 -14.19 -8.56 7.45
C GLU A 82 -14.65 -8.15 8.85
N LYS A 83 -15.97 -8.06 9.08
CA LYS A 83 -16.53 -7.76 10.40
C LYS A 83 -16.11 -8.79 11.46
N LEU A 84 -15.94 -10.07 11.08
CA LEU A 84 -15.50 -11.12 11.99
C LEU A 84 -14.05 -10.87 12.45
N LEU A 85 -13.17 -10.56 11.51
CA LEU A 85 -11.76 -10.31 11.77
C LEU A 85 -11.54 -9.02 12.57
N ASP A 86 -12.34 -7.99 12.29
CA ASP A 86 -12.27 -6.69 12.99
C ASP A 86 -12.99 -6.70 14.34
N ARG A 87 -13.59 -7.83 14.72
CA ARG A 87 -14.36 -8.02 15.97
C ARG A 87 -15.57 -7.08 16.08
N THR A 88 -16.11 -6.64 14.95
CA THR A 88 -17.25 -5.71 14.86
C THR A 88 -18.56 -6.39 14.45
N LEU A 89 -18.55 -7.71 14.25
CA LEU A 89 -19.74 -8.47 13.83
C LEU A 89 -21.00 -8.24 14.68
N PHE A 90 -20.83 -7.99 15.98
CA PHE A 90 -21.94 -7.85 16.93
C PHE A 90 -22.10 -6.41 17.45
N THR A 91 -21.42 -5.43 16.84
CA THR A 91 -21.34 -4.05 17.36
C THR A 91 -22.30 -3.09 16.65
N ASP A 92 -23.47 -3.58 16.22
CA ASP A 92 -24.52 -2.69 15.73
C ASP A 92 -25.14 -1.95 16.91
N PRO A 93 -25.21 -0.60 16.91
CA PRO A 93 -25.94 0.14 17.93
C PRO A 93 -27.44 -0.13 17.76
N GLU A 94 -28.10 -0.53 18.86
CA GLU A 94 -29.57 -0.60 18.96
C GLU A 94 -30.23 0.77 18.69
#